data_AF-I4C6S7-F1
#
_entry.id   AF-I4C6S7-F1
#
_cell.length_a   1.000
_cell.length_b   1.000
_cell.length_c   1.000
_cell.angle_alpha   90.00
_cell.angle_beta   90.00
_cell.angle_gamma   90.00
#
_symmetry.space_group_name_H-M   'P 1'
#
loop_
_entity.id
_entity.type
_entity.pdbx_description
1 polymer ?
#
loop_
_entity_poly.entity_id
_entity_poly.type
_entity_poly.pdbx_seq_one_letter_code
_entity_poly.pdbx_strand_id
1 'polypeptide(L)'
;MRIVVTIVFALLLSLFYPDEGKTQQGYRLPDLSTLKHLTTSTSDHAADIPGKETTMDFYAAPSGEMITIYSYRGKRVAFSSHMNNDIQGTYRLFMDLAGQGLFQEVNRSAQWQLPAWAR
;
A
#
# COMPACT_ATOMS: atom_id res chain seq x y z
N MET A 1 0.82 -54.32 4.27
CA MET A 1 0.45 -53.60 3.03
C MET A 1 -0.61 -52.50 3.30
N ARG A 2 -0.43 -51.68 4.35
CA ARG A 2 -1.39 -50.61 4.76
C ARG A 2 -0.76 -49.22 4.83
N ILE A 3 0.57 -49.13 4.80
CA ILE A 3 1.33 -47.88 4.99
C ILE A 3 1.46 -47.10 3.67
N VAL A 4 1.49 -47.80 2.53
CA VAL A 4 1.67 -47.17 1.21
C VAL A 4 0.43 -46.36 0.79
N VAL A 5 -0.76 -46.78 1.19
CA VAL A 5 -2.03 -46.11 0.82
C VAL A 5 -2.18 -44.76 1.52
N THR A 6 -1.67 -44.63 2.75
CA THR A 6 -1.78 -43.38 3.53
C THR A 6 -0.87 -42.28 3.01
N ILE A 7 0.31 -42.63 2.47
CA ILE A 7 1.28 -41.65 1.96
C ILE A 7 0.79 -41.02 0.65
N VAL A 8 0.12 -41.81 -0.21
CA VAL A 8 -0.44 -41.29 -1.47
C VAL A 8 -1.61 -40.33 -1.23
N PHE A 9 -2.40 -40.56 -0.17
CA PHE A 9 -3.53 -39.68 0.17
C PHE A 9 -3.09 -38.33 0.75
N ALA A 10 -2.01 -38.30 1.53
CA ALA A 10 -1.46 -37.06 2.08
C ALA A 10 -0.80 -36.18 1.00
N LEU A 11 -0.20 -36.78 -0.03
CA LEU A 11 0.45 -36.04 -1.13
C LEU A 11 -0.55 -35.41 -2.12
N LEU A 12 -1.76 -35.99 -2.23
CA LEU A 12 -2.83 -35.44 -3.06
C LEU A 12 -3.53 -34.24 -2.40
N LEU A 13 -3.52 -34.13 -1.07
CA LEU A 13 -4.13 -32.99 -0.38
C LEU A 13 -3.31 -31.69 -0.47
N SER A 14 -2.00 -31.76 -0.70
CA SER A 14 -1.16 -30.57 -0.91
C SER A 14 -1.29 -29.95 -2.30
N LEU A 15 -1.96 -30.62 -3.24
CA LEU A 15 -2.23 -30.10 -4.59
C LEU A 15 -3.56 -29.30 -4.68
N PHE A 16 -4.37 -29.29 -3.63
CA PHE A 16 -5.66 -28.60 -3.58
C PHE A 16 -5.68 -27.38 -2.67
N TYR A 17 -4.53 -26.94 -2.16
CA TYR A 17 -4.46 -25.57 -1.66
C TYR A 17 -4.26 -24.67 -2.87
N PRO A 18 -5.26 -23.85 -3.26
CA PRO A 18 -4.94 -22.65 -4.00
C PRO A 18 -3.98 -21.88 -3.09
N ASP A 19 -2.72 -21.81 -3.50
CA ASP A 19 -1.82 -20.78 -3.05
C ASP A 19 -2.54 -19.48 -3.45
N GLU A 20 -3.31 -18.90 -2.52
CA GLU A 20 -3.78 -17.53 -2.60
C GLU A 20 -2.58 -16.60 -2.36
N GLY A 21 -1.47 -16.87 -3.05
CA GLY A 21 -0.51 -15.87 -3.46
C GLY A 21 -1.25 -14.90 -4.36
N LYS A 22 -2.04 -14.01 -3.74
CA LYS A 22 -2.23 -12.67 -4.26
C LYS A 22 -0.82 -12.14 -4.43
N THR A 23 -0.25 -12.32 -5.61
CA THR A 23 0.93 -11.60 -6.06
C THR A 23 0.67 -10.16 -5.70
N GLN A 24 1.32 -9.67 -4.64
CA GLN A 24 1.11 -8.32 -4.15
C GLN A 24 1.50 -7.41 -5.31
N GLN A 25 0.50 -6.87 -5.98
CA GLN A 25 0.72 -6.08 -7.17
C GLN A 25 1.52 -4.85 -6.75
N GLY A 26 2.75 -4.76 -7.24
CA GLY A 26 3.63 -3.63 -6.97
C GLY A 26 3.22 -2.45 -7.84
N TYR A 27 2.80 -1.37 -7.20
CA TYR A 27 2.49 -0.09 -7.83
C TYR A 27 3.69 0.84 -7.78
N ARG A 28 3.88 1.64 -8.82
CA ARG A 28 4.83 2.76 -8.80
C ARG A 28 4.13 4.00 -8.26
N LEU A 29 4.93 4.88 -7.67
CA LEU A 29 4.45 6.22 -7.37
C LEU A 29 4.02 6.90 -8.68
N PRO A 30 2.87 7.60 -8.71
CA PRO A 30 2.47 8.39 -9.86
C PRO A 30 3.54 9.41 -10.26
N ASP A 31 3.64 9.71 -11.55
CA ASP A 31 4.59 10.72 -12.04
C ASP A 31 4.15 12.11 -11.60
N LEU A 32 4.87 12.68 -10.62
CA LEU A 32 4.55 13.96 -10.00
C LEU A 32 4.63 15.13 -10.98
N SER A 33 5.40 15.00 -12.06
CA SER A 33 5.49 16.05 -13.08
C SER A 33 4.19 16.23 -13.86
N THR A 34 3.36 15.20 -13.90
CA THR A 34 2.05 15.19 -14.56
C THR A 34 0.92 15.63 -13.64
N LEU A 35 1.19 15.80 -12.35
CA LEU A 35 0.21 16.12 -11.33
C LEU A 35 0.25 17.60 -10.96
N LYS A 36 -0.93 18.17 -10.69
CA LYS A 36 -1.03 19.50 -10.13
C LYS A 36 -0.78 19.44 -8.63
N HIS A 37 0.33 20.01 -8.17
CA HIS A 37 0.58 20.18 -6.75
C HIS A 37 -0.42 21.18 -6.15
N LEU A 38 -1.17 20.76 -5.15
CA LEU A 38 -2.24 21.56 -4.56
C LEU A 38 -1.76 22.33 -3.33
N THR A 39 -1.07 21.63 -2.43
CA THR A 39 -0.52 22.20 -1.20
C THR A 39 0.43 21.22 -0.54
N THR A 40 1.43 21.74 0.17
CA THR A 40 2.24 21.03 1.17
C THR A 40 1.83 21.57 2.52
N SER A 41 1.04 20.86 3.31
CA SER A 41 0.89 21.16 4.74
C SER A 41 0.07 20.09 5.44
N THR A 42 0.69 19.31 6.31
CA THR A 42 0.35 19.23 7.75
C THR A 42 1.41 18.32 8.39
N SER A 43 2.23 18.90 9.27
CA SER A 43 3.31 18.22 10.02
C SER A 43 2.81 17.52 11.28
N ASP A 44 1.53 17.67 11.61
CA ASP A 44 0.99 17.22 12.88
C ASP A 44 0.05 16.05 12.61
N HIS A 45 0.59 14.84 12.73
CA HIS A 45 -0.14 13.58 12.62
C HIS A 45 -1.02 13.46 11.37
N ALA A 46 -0.45 12.96 10.27
CA ALA A 46 -1.29 12.32 9.26
C ALA A 46 -2.14 11.27 10.00
N ALA A 47 -3.46 11.51 10.12
CA ALA A 47 -4.35 10.71 10.97
C ALA A 47 -4.29 9.22 10.60
N ASP A 48 -3.97 8.97 9.33
CA ASP A 48 -3.86 7.65 8.76
C ASP A 48 -2.48 7.03 8.96
N ILE A 49 -1.40 7.78 9.29
CA ILE A 49 -0.02 7.28 9.36
C ILE A 49 0.60 7.39 10.75
N PRO A 50 1.11 6.28 11.32
CA PRO A 50 1.89 6.31 12.55
C PRO A 50 3.27 6.96 12.33
N GLY A 51 3.50 8.12 12.94
CA GLY A 51 4.83 8.75 12.99
C GLY A 51 4.73 10.26 13.21
N LYS A 52 5.42 10.78 14.23
CA LYS A 52 5.41 12.22 14.60
C LYS A 52 6.09 13.15 13.56
N GLU A 53 6.73 12.59 12.54
CA GLU A 53 7.54 13.33 11.54
C GLU A 53 7.12 12.96 10.10
N THR A 54 5.83 12.75 9.88
CA THR A 54 5.29 12.44 8.54
C THR A 54 4.80 13.72 7.88
N THR A 55 5.29 14.04 6.69
CA THR A 55 4.79 15.14 5.86
C THR A 55 3.80 14.61 4.81
N MET A 56 2.79 15.41 4.49
CA MET A 56 1.80 15.13 3.46
C MET A 56 1.88 16.15 2.34
N ASP A 57 2.06 15.66 1.12
CA ASP A 57 1.97 16.46 -0.11
C ASP A 57 0.73 16.05 -0.89
N PHE A 58 -0.10 17.02 -1.28
CA PHE A 58 -1.38 16.77 -1.95
C PHE A 58 -1.31 17.15 -3.42
N TYR A 59 -1.75 16.23 -4.27
CA TYR A 59 -1.73 16.36 -5.72
C TYR A 59 -3.11 16.05 -6.30
N ALA A 60 -3.45 16.74 -7.38
CA ALA A 60 -4.58 16.38 -8.24
C ALA A 60 -4.08 15.88 -9.59
N ALA A 61 -4.56 14.72 -10.00
CA ALA A 61 -4.42 14.22 -11.35
C ALA A 61 -5.42 14.90 -12.31
N PRO A 62 -5.11 14.96 -13.62
CA PRO A 62 -6.05 15.49 -14.64
C PRO A 62 -7.40 14.77 -14.67
N SER A 63 -7.45 13.52 -14.21
CA SER A 63 -8.68 12.71 -14.08
C SER A 63 -9.61 13.17 -12.95
N GLY A 64 -9.15 14.06 -12.07
CA GLY A 64 -9.85 14.41 -10.82
C GLY A 64 -9.54 13.47 -9.64
N GLU A 65 -8.62 12.52 -9.82
CA GLU A 65 -8.08 11.71 -8.72
C GLU A 65 -7.17 12.58 -7.83
N MET A 66 -7.37 12.47 -6.53
CA MET A 66 -6.58 13.10 -5.49
C MET A 66 -5.54 12.10 -4.98
N ILE A 67 -4.28 12.53 -4.98
CA ILE A 67 -3.15 11.71 -4.56
C ILE A 67 -2.49 12.41 -3.37
N THR A 68 -2.34 11.71 -2.25
CA THR A 68 -1.59 12.21 -1.09
C THR A 68 -0.32 11.39 -0.95
N ILE A 69 0.83 12.06 -0.94
CA ILE A 69 2.12 11.42 -0.74
C ILE A 69 2.56 11.64 0.69
N TYR A 70 2.99 10.57 1.31
CA TYR A 70 3.41 10.57 2.68
C TYR A 70 4.91 10.33 2.76
N SER A 71 5.62 11.26 3.37
CA SER A 71 7.06 11.19 3.53
C SER A 71 7.45 11.20 4.99
N TYR A 72 8.36 10.31 5.38
CA TYR A 72 8.97 10.29 6.70
C TYR A 72 10.44 10.66 6.56
N ARG A 73 10.89 11.74 7.22
CA ARG A 73 12.27 12.26 7.11
C ARG A 73 12.75 12.44 5.65
N GLY A 74 11.86 12.92 4.79
CA GLY A 74 12.13 13.12 3.35
C GLY A 74 12.08 11.86 2.49
N LYS A 75 11.91 10.66 3.08
CA LYS A 75 11.70 9.41 2.35
C LYS A 75 10.21 9.21 2.07
N ARG A 76 9.82 8.99 0.82
CA ARG A 76 8.44 8.65 0.45
C ARG A 76 8.13 7.22 0.88
N VAL A 77 7.27 7.06 1.88
CA VAL A 77 6.97 5.75 2.49
C VAL A 77 5.65 5.18 2.01
N ALA A 78 4.69 6.04 1.73
CA ALA A 78 3.36 5.65 1.29
C ALA A 78 2.77 6.73 0.37
N PHE A 79 1.76 6.34 -0.40
CA PHE A 79 0.85 7.29 -1.02
C PHE A 79 -0.57 6.73 -0.96
N SER A 80 -1.55 7.62 -0.93
CA SER A 80 -2.94 7.24 -1.10
C SER A 80 -3.52 7.85 -2.36
N SER A 81 -4.56 7.21 -2.88
CA SER A 81 -5.34 7.76 -3.98
C SER A 81 -6.83 7.60 -3.70
N HIS A 82 -7.59 8.63 -4.07
CA HIS A 82 -9.05 8.65 -3.97
C HIS A 82 -9.63 9.59 -5.03
N MET A 83 -10.86 9.33 -5.48
CA MET A 83 -11.57 10.25 -6.36
C MET A 83 -12.48 11.17 -5.55
N ASN A 84 -12.46 12.47 -5.84
CA ASN A 84 -13.34 13.44 -5.16
C ASN A 84 -14.84 13.19 -5.43
N ASN A 85 -15.17 12.58 -6.57
CA ASN A 85 -16.55 12.29 -6.97
C ASN A 85 -17.01 10.88 -6.59
N ASP A 86 -16.17 10.09 -5.92
CA ASP A 86 -16.53 8.73 -5.55
C ASP A 86 -17.32 8.71 -4.24
N ILE A 87 -18.64 8.57 -4.36
CA ILE A 87 -19.59 8.43 -3.24
C ILE A 87 -19.27 7.19 -2.38
N GLN A 88 -18.59 6.17 -2.94
CA GLN A 88 -18.20 4.98 -2.19
C GLN A 88 -16.93 5.17 -1.34
N GLY A 89 -16.19 6.26 -1.54
CA GLY A 89 -14.99 6.53 -0.76
C GLY A 89 -13.93 5.45 -0.93
N THR A 90 -13.61 5.08 -2.17
CA THR A 90 -12.54 4.12 -2.49
C THR A 90 -11.16 4.78 -2.28
N TYR A 91 -10.89 5.16 -1.04
CA TYR A 91 -9.57 5.52 -0.57
C TYR A 91 -8.70 4.27 -0.56
N ARG A 92 -7.66 4.29 -1.38
CA ARG A 92 -6.66 3.23 -1.48
C ARG A 92 -5.34 3.75 -0.91
N LEU A 93 -4.69 2.93 -0.10
CA LEU A 93 -3.41 3.26 0.53
C LEU A 93 -2.35 2.28 0.04
N PHE A 94 -1.22 2.81 -0.39
CA PHE A 94 -0.11 2.04 -0.92
C PHE A 94 1.16 2.35 -0.13
N MET A 95 1.89 1.33 0.29
CA MET A 95 3.09 1.49 1.12
C MET A 95 4.28 0.76 0.49
N ASP A 96 5.45 1.41 0.50
CA ASP A 96 6.69 0.76 0.11
C ASP A 96 7.22 -0.04 1.29
N LEU A 97 6.88 -1.34 1.33
CA LEU A 97 7.27 -2.23 2.42
C LEU A 97 8.78 -2.54 2.42
N ALA A 98 9.45 -2.42 1.27
CA ALA A 98 10.82 -2.90 1.06
C ALA A 98 11.85 -1.77 0.85
N GLY A 99 11.41 -0.52 0.65
CA GLY A 99 12.29 0.62 0.36
C GLY A 99 12.82 0.61 -1.08
N GLN A 100 12.08 -0.02 -2.00
CA GLN A 100 12.48 -0.23 -3.40
C GLN A 100 11.71 0.67 -4.39
N GLY A 101 10.87 1.57 -3.87
CA GLY A 101 9.95 2.37 -4.68
C GLY A 101 8.87 1.53 -5.37
N LEU A 102 8.55 0.36 -4.81
CA LEU A 102 7.46 -0.52 -5.21
C LEU A 102 6.46 -0.58 -4.07
N PHE A 103 5.32 0.06 -4.28
CA PHE A 103 4.29 0.23 -3.27
C PHE A 103 3.25 -0.87 -3.38
N GLN A 104 2.79 -1.37 -2.25
CA GLN A 104 1.78 -2.41 -2.21
C GLN A 104 0.53 -1.85 -1.55
N GLU A 105 -0.64 -2.20 -2.10
CA GLU A 105 -1.90 -1.82 -1.47
C GLU A 105 -2.02 -2.48 -0.10
N VAL A 106 -2.26 -1.66 0.92
CA VAL A 106 -2.40 -2.10 2.30
C VAL A 106 -3.81 -1.87 2.79
N ASN A 107 -4.26 -2.74 3.69
CA ASN A 107 -5.56 -2.58 4.32
C ASN A 107 -5.55 -1.36 5.25
N ARG A 108 -6.33 -0.34 4.91
CA ARG A 108 -6.50 0.90 5.70
C ARG A 108 -7.00 0.66 7.13
N SER A 109 -7.73 -0.42 7.36
CA SER A 109 -8.27 -0.77 8.67
C SER A 109 -7.28 -1.56 9.53
N ALA A 110 -6.16 -2.01 8.97
CA ALA A 110 -5.12 -2.65 9.75
C ALA A 110 -4.30 -1.59 10.49
N GLN A 111 -3.90 -1.88 11.73
CA GLN A 111 -2.85 -1.11 12.40
C GLN A 111 -1.55 -1.36 11.65
N TRP A 112 -1.22 -0.46 10.75
CA TRP A 112 0.05 -0.50 10.04
C TRP A 112 1.10 0.25 10.83
N GLN A 113 2.37 0.06 10.46
CA GLN A 113 3.51 0.73 11.09
C GLN A 113 4.45 1.20 9.99
N LEU A 114 5.22 2.26 10.26
CA LEU A 114 6.31 2.65 9.37
C LEU A 114 7.23 1.45 9.13
N PRO A 115 7.53 1.11 7.86
CA PRO A 115 8.48 0.05 7.53
C PRO A 115 9.85 0.28 8.19
N ALA A 116 10.54 -0.81 8.52
CA ALA A 116 11.82 -0.74 9.26
C ALA A 116 12.88 0.10 8.53
N TRP A 117 12.90 0.08 7.20
CA TRP A 117 13.87 0.84 6.38
C TRP A 117 13.65 2.38 6.44
N ALA A 118 12.44 2.81 6.81
CA ALA A 118 12.09 4.21 6.88
C ALA A 118 12.48 4.84 8.23
N ARG A 119 12.49 4.05 9.32
CA ARG A 119 12.78 4.48 10.70
C ARG A 119 14.22 5.00 10.86
#